data_AF-A0A1V3BUS7-F1
#
_entry.id   AF-A0A1V3BUS7-F1
#
_cell.length_a   1.000
_cell.length_b   1.000
_cell.length_c   1.000
_cell.angle_alpha   90.00
_cell.angle_beta   90.00
_cell.angle_gamma   90.00
#
_symmetry.space_group_name_H-M   'P 1'
#
loop_
_entity.id
_entity.type
_entity.pdbx_description
1 polymer ?
#
loop_
_entity_poly.entity_id
_entity_poly.type
_entity_poly.pdbx_seq_one_letter_code
_entity_poly.pdbx_strand_id
1 'polypeptide(L)'
;MTEANSVLGKALTLQGEVRRLEASTQGAEEAKRVVTRVTEIRAELGNIRRQLHVAEELRKHTSVEFGLAGVDTGLANLKRNAMVGIPSNPAFVSARGKAKKTAEEHATRIQEAWRNWTAKQLEGLPVERIPMLALDRQGDAQRTFEDLRRTAAREVSKSDVLTFTAEYNRLSEELREAKDAPEELSTLVQRINSGGMTLRDLTDEDIALLRSWSWDGHITLGRKRV
;
A
#
# COMPACT_ATOMS: atom_id res chain seq x y z
N MET A 1 16.38 -22.31 -36.89
CA MET A 1 16.85 -21.72 -35.61
C MET A 1 18.08 -22.48 -35.16
N THR A 2 19.26 -21.89 -35.28
CA THR A 2 20.52 -22.45 -34.76
C THR A 2 20.81 -21.83 -33.40
N GLU A 3 21.23 -22.66 -32.42
CA GLU A 3 21.40 -22.31 -31.00
C GLU A 3 22.34 -21.11 -30.71
N ALA A 4 23.12 -20.66 -31.70
CA ALA A 4 23.98 -19.48 -31.65
C ALA A 4 23.24 -18.13 -31.49
N ASN A 5 21.94 -18.06 -31.76
CA ASN A 5 21.13 -16.83 -31.62
C ASN A 5 20.22 -16.81 -30.38
N SER A 6 20.34 -17.81 -29.52
CA SER A 6 19.70 -17.84 -28.20
C SER A 6 20.44 -16.92 -27.21
N VAL A 7 19.71 -16.35 -26.25
CA VAL A 7 20.23 -15.58 -25.10
C VAL A 7 21.34 -16.35 -24.37
N LEU A 8 21.28 -17.68 -24.39
CA LEU A 8 22.26 -18.59 -23.80
C LEU A 8 23.54 -18.74 -24.64
N GLY A 9 23.44 -18.72 -25.97
CA GLY A 9 24.59 -18.77 -26.88
C GLY A 9 25.45 -17.51 -26.80
N LYS A 10 24.80 -16.35 -26.60
CA LYS A 10 25.49 -15.07 -26.35
C LYS A 10 26.17 -15.00 -24.99
N ALA A 11 25.65 -15.73 -23.99
CA ALA A 11 26.25 -15.84 -22.66
C ALA A 11 27.55 -16.66 -22.64
N LEU A 12 27.70 -17.64 -23.55
CA LEU A 12 28.90 -18.47 -23.67
C LEU A 12 30.02 -17.75 -24.44
N THR A 13 29.70 -16.84 -25.36
CA THR A 13 30.68 -15.96 -26.03
C THR A 13 31.30 -14.95 -25.04
N LEU A 14 30.47 -14.39 -24.16
CA LEU A 14 30.86 -13.53 -23.02
C LEU A 14 31.85 -14.19 -22.05
N GLN A 15 31.83 -15.52 -21.97
CA GLN A 15 32.67 -16.32 -21.10
C GLN A 15 34.08 -16.56 -21.70
N GLY A 16 34.23 -16.41 -23.02
CA GLY A 16 35.52 -16.44 -23.71
C GLY A 16 36.37 -15.20 -23.45
N GLU A 17 35.73 -14.05 -23.25
CA GLU A 17 36.38 -12.74 -23.01
C GLU A 17 36.73 -12.46 -21.53
N VAL A 18 36.21 -13.29 -20.59
CA VAL A 18 36.68 -13.39 -19.20
C VAL A 18 38.19 -13.62 -19.17
N ARG A 19 38.69 -14.33 -20.18
CA ARG A 19 40.06 -14.20 -20.59
C ARG A 19 40.15 -13.08 -21.63
N ARG A 20 40.92 -12.05 -21.40
CA ARG A 20 42.25 -12.24 -20.86
C ARG A 20 42.56 -11.23 -19.78
N LEU A 21 41.94 -11.48 -18.64
CA LEU A 21 42.62 -11.84 -17.38
C LEU A 21 43.64 -10.88 -16.72
N GLU A 22 44.04 -9.76 -17.34
CA GLU A 22 44.94 -8.74 -16.73
C GLU A 22 44.43 -7.31 -16.98
N ALA A 23 43.84 -7.10 -18.16
CA ALA A 23 42.64 -6.26 -18.26
C ALA A 23 41.55 -6.72 -17.27
N SER A 24 41.69 -7.86 -16.61
CA SER A 24 40.80 -8.39 -15.60
C SER A 24 41.19 -8.11 -14.14
N THR A 25 42.16 -7.27 -13.80
CA THR A 25 42.17 -6.72 -12.43
C THR A 25 41.53 -5.35 -12.45
N GLN A 26 42.02 -4.41 -13.26
CA GLN A 26 41.36 -3.11 -13.43
C GLN A 26 39.99 -3.25 -14.13
N GLY A 27 39.88 -4.07 -15.17
CA GLY A 27 38.58 -4.36 -15.78
C GLY A 27 37.73 -5.34 -14.98
N ALA A 28 38.28 -6.14 -14.05
CA ALA A 28 37.42 -6.83 -13.07
C ALA A 28 36.93 -5.89 -11.98
N GLU A 29 37.72 -4.91 -11.54
CA GLU A 29 37.25 -3.87 -10.61
C GLU A 29 36.23 -2.94 -11.30
N GLU A 30 36.46 -2.57 -12.57
CA GLU A 30 35.51 -1.85 -13.41
C GLU A 30 34.22 -2.67 -13.63
N ALA A 31 34.35 -3.97 -13.96
CA ALA A 31 33.21 -4.87 -14.12
C ALA A 31 32.46 -5.08 -12.80
N LYS A 32 33.16 -5.28 -11.69
CA LYS A 32 32.59 -5.40 -10.34
C LYS A 32 31.86 -4.13 -9.96
N ARG A 33 32.44 -2.95 -10.21
CA ARG A 33 31.79 -1.65 -10.03
C ARG A 33 30.52 -1.56 -10.86
N VAL A 34 30.59 -1.88 -12.15
CA VAL A 34 29.42 -1.83 -13.06
C VAL A 34 28.34 -2.81 -12.60
N VAL A 35 28.70 -4.04 -12.22
CA VAL A 35 27.76 -5.05 -11.69
C VAL A 35 27.09 -4.55 -10.42
N THR A 36 27.85 -3.98 -9.47
CA THR A 36 27.29 -3.37 -8.26
C THR A 36 26.32 -2.24 -8.61
N ARG A 37 26.70 -1.32 -9.50
CA ARG A 37 25.82 -0.19 -9.90
C ARG A 37 24.58 -0.64 -10.65
N VAL A 38 24.70 -1.64 -11.52
CA VAL A 38 23.56 -2.26 -12.20
C VAL A 38 22.64 -2.93 -11.17
N THR A 39 23.19 -3.57 -10.15
CA THR A 39 22.41 -4.21 -9.07
C THR A 39 21.66 -3.17 -8.26
N GLU A 40 22.30 -2.05 -7.91
CA GLU A 40 21.65 -0.93 -7.23
C GLU A 40 20.49 -0.35 -8.07
N ILE A 41 20.72 -0.10 -9.37
CA ILE A 41 19.65 0.40 -10.26
C ILE A 41 18.52 -0.63 -10.40
N ARG A 42 18.84 -1.92 -10.53
CA ARG A 42 17.85 -3.00 -10.58
C ARG A 42 17.00 -3.05 -9.32
N ALA A 43 17.59 -2.81 -8.15
CA ALA A 43 16.85 -2.73 -6.90
C ALA A 43 15.83 -1.58 -6.94
N GLU A 44 16.24 -0.38 -7.37
CA GLU A 44 15.32 0.75 -7.51
C GLU A 44 14.22 0.52 -8.55
N LEU A 45 14.55 -0.10 -9.70
CA LEU A 45 13.55 -0.49 -10.70
C LEU A 45 12.58 -1.55 -10.15
N GLY A 46 13.08 -2.47 -9.33
CA GLY A 46 12.26 -3.43 -8.59
C GLY A 46 11.30 -2.73 -7.63
N ASN A 47 11.74 -1.67 -6.97
CA ASN A 47 10.89 -0.83 -6.11
C ASN A 47 9.78 -0.17 -6.93
N ILE A 48 10.12 0.49 -8.04
CA ILE A 48 9.13 1.09 -8.96
C ILE A 48 8.13 0.04 -9.43
N ARG A 49 8.60 -1.14 -9.89
CA ARG A 49 7.71 -2.21 -10.36
C ARG A 49 6.73 -2.67 -9.27
N ARG A 50 7.17 -2.80 -8.02
CA ARG A 50 6.26 -3.12 -6.90
C ARG A 50 5.22 -2.03 -6.72
N GLN A 51 5.61 -0.76 -6.72
CA GLN A 51 4.69 0.36 -6.62
C GLN A 51 3.66 0.37 -7.77
N LEU A 52 4.08 0.07 -9.00
CA LEU A 52 3.16 -0.03 -10.13
C LEU A 52 2.13 -1.15 -9.98
N HIS A 53 2.51 -2.30 -9.43
CA HIS A 53 1.57 -3.38 -9.16
C HIS A 53 0.56 -3.01 -8.05
N VAL A 54 0.94 -2.19 -7.07
CA VAL A 54 -0.01 -1.64 -6.08
C VAL A 54 -0.94 -0.64 -6.74
N ALA A 55 -0.39 0.29 -7.53
CA ALA A 55 -1.14 1.30 -8.26
C ALA A 55 -2.17 0.69 -9.23
N GLU A 56 -1.79 -0.35 -9.95
CA GLU A 56 -2.67 -1.08 -10.87
C GLU A 56 -3.85 -1.71 -10.14
N GLU A 57 -3.60 -2.31 -8.97
CA GLU A 57 -4.66 -2.89 -8.15
C GLU A 57 -5.58 -1.80 -7.59
N LEU A 58 -5.00 -0.73 -7.04
CA LEU A 58 -5.76 0.38 -6.46
C LEU A 58 -6.58 1.16 -7.51
N ARG A 59 -6.12 1.21 -8.77
CA ARG A 59 -6.85 1.83 -9.88
C ARG A 59 -8.15 1.10 -10.21
N LYS A 60 -8.32 -0.17 -9.83
CA LYS A 60 -9.60 -0.86 -9.98
C LYS A 60 -10.69 -0.29 -9.07
N HIS A 61 -10.30 0.45 -8.03
CA HIS A 61 -11.18 0.99 -7.00
C HIS A 61 -11.17 2.52 -6.93
N THR A 62 -10.26 3.17 -7.65
CA THR A 62 -10.07 4.63 -7.61
C THR A 62 -9.96 5.20 -9.02
N SER A 63 -10.37 6.46 -9.20
CA SER A 63 -10.16 7.20 -10.46
C SER A 63 -8.79 7.87 -10.55
N VAL A 64 -7.88 7.59 -9.60
CA VAL A 64 -6.55 8.21 -9.54
C VAL A 64 -5.66 7.60 -10.63
N GLU A 65 -5.15 8.44 -11.51
CA GLU A 65 -4.15 8.03 -12.49
C GLU A 65 -2.74 8.07 -11.87
N PHE A 66 -2.07 6.92 -11.88
CA PHE A 66 -0.66 6.81 -11.51
C PHE A 66 0.19 6.86 -12.79
N GLY A 67 0.46 8.06 -13.29
CA GLY A 67 1.23 8.25 -14.52
C GLY A 67 2.69 7.82 -14.37
N LEU A 68 3.27 7.16 -15.37
CA LEU A 68 4.66 6.67 -15.42
C LEU A 68 5.70 7.76 -15.76
N ALA A 69 5.32 9.03 -15.62
CA ALA A 69 6.16 10.13 -16.05
C ALA A 69 7.49 10.14 -15.29
N GLY A 70 8.60 10.18 -16.02
CA GLY A 70 9.93 10.31 -15.43
C GLY A 70 10.67 9.00 -15.14
N VAL A 71 10.00 7.84 -15.23
CA VAL A 71 10.64 6.51 -15.04
C VAL A 71 11.82 6.30 -16.01
N ASP A 72 11.68 6.79 -17.24
CA ASP A 72 12.71 6.64 -18.28
C ASP A 72 13.81 7.72 -18.24
N THR A 73 13.65 8.80 -17.47
CA THR A 73 14.56 9.96 -17.50
C THR A 73 15.96 9.61 -16.98
N GLY A 74 16.06 8.68 -16.02
CA GLY A 74 17.34 8.12 -15.58
C GLY A 74 17.98 7.21 -16.62
N LEU A 75 17.16 6.36 -17.25
CA LEU A 75 17.58 5.37 -18.26
C LEU A 75 18.08 6.04 -19.55
N ALA A 76 17.44 7.10 -20.01
CA ALA A 76 17.83 7.82 -21.24
C ALA A 76 19.25 8.39 -21.13
N ASN A 77 19.62 8.94 -19.97
CA ASN A 77 20.96 9.48 -19.73
C ASN A 77 22.00 8.36 -19.58
N LEU A 78 21.64 7.23 -18.96
CA LEU A 78 22.53 6.07 -18.87
C LEU A 78 22.78 5.47 -20.26
N LYS A 79 21.73 5.30 -21.08
CA LYS A 79 21.82 4.85 -22.48
C LYS A 79 22.74 5.74 -23.31
N ARG A 80 22.57 7.07 -23.21
CA ARG A 80 23.42 8.02 -23.94
C ARG A 80 24.91 7.86 -23.60
N ASN A 81 25.23 7.72 -22.31
CA ASN A 81 26.62 7.49 -21.89
C ASN A 81 27.15 6.12 -22.33
N ALA A 82 26.30 5.08 -22.30
CA ALA A 82 26.65 3.73 -22.72
C ALA A 82 26.97 3.61 -24.22
N MET A 83 26.48 4.53 -25.07
CA MET A 83 26.80 4.57 -26.50
C MET A 83 28.23 5.06 -26.78
N VAL A 84 28.84 5.79 -25.86
CA VAL A 84 30.20 6.36 -25.99
C VAL A 84 31.23 5.49 -25.27
N GLY A 85 30.83 4.74 -24.25
CA GLY A 85 31.71 3.84 -23.49
C GLY A 85 31.05 3.39 -22.18
N ILE A 86 31.82 2.82 -21.25
CA ILE A 86 31.28 2.44 -19.92
C ILE A 86 30.84 3.73 -19.19
N PRO A 87 29.58 3.81 -18.70
CA PRO A 87 29.13 4.99 -17.98
C PRO A 87 29.98 5.27 -16.74
N SER A 88 30.24 6.55 -16.49
CA SER A 88 30.99 6.99 -15.31
C SER A 88 30.22 6.73 -14.02
N ASN A 89 30.93 6.64 -12.88
CA ASN A 89 30.29 6.47 -11.58
C ASN A 89 29.26 7.59 -11.26
N PRO A 90 29.51 8.87 -11.56
CA PRO A 90 28.49 9.92 -11.45
C PRO A 90 27.24 9.68 -12.30
N ALA A 91 27.37 9.10 -13.50
CA ALA A 91 26.23 8.76 -14.35
C ALA A 91 25.36 7.67 -13.70
N PHE A 92 25.97 6.65 -13.11
CA PHE A 92 25.25 5.62 -12.34
C PHE A 92 24.57 6.18 -11.10
N VAL A 93 25.28 7.01 -10.32
CA VAL A 93 24.72 7.65 -9.12
C VAL A 93 23.54 8.56 -9.48
N SER A 94 23.65 9.34 -10.55
CA SER A 94 22.56 10.19 -11.05
C SER A 94 21.35 9.36 -11.51
N ALA A 95 21.58 8.28 -12.26
CA ALA A 95 20.51 7.40 -12.72
C ALA A 95 19.79 6.71 -11.56
N ARG A 96 20.55 6.19 -10.57
CA ARG A 96 20.01 5.60 -9.34
C ARG A 96 19.22 6.64 -8.55
N GLY A 97 19.77 7.83 -8.35
CA GLY A 97 19.11 8.91 -7.61
C GLY A 97 17.79 9.32 -8.25
N LYS A 98 17.72 9.39 -9.58
CA LYS A 98 16.48 9.63 -10.32
C LYS A 98 15.48 8.48 -10.13
N ALA A 99 15.91 7.23 -10.29
CA ALA A 99 15.04 6.07 -10.10
C ALA A 99 14.48 6.00 -8.67
N LYS A 100 15.32 6.24 -7.67
CA LYS A 100 14.92 6.30 -6.25
C LYS A 100 13.90 7.42 -6.01
N LYS A 101 14.18 8.64 -6.47
CA LYS A 101 13.27 9.78 -6.34
C LYS A 101 11.90 9.49 -6.98
N THR A 102 11.90 8.93 -8.19
CA THR A 102 10.66 8.52 -8.86
C THR A 102 9.92 7.44 -8.06
N ALA A 103 10.62 6.45 -7.50
CA ALA A 103 10.01 5.43 -6.65
C ALA A 103 9.35 6.02 -5.39
N GLU A 104 10.01 6.98 -4.74
CA GLU A 104 9.50 7.69 -3.56
C GLU A 104 8.26 8.54 -3.92
N GLU A 105 8.30 9.31 -5.00
CA GLU A 105 7.16 10.10 -5.49
C GLU A 105 5.94 9.22 -5.80
N HIS A 106 6.16 8.06 -6.43
CA HIS A 106 5.10 7.08 -6.68
C HIS A 106 4.54 6.50 -5.37
N ALA A 107 5.42 6.10 -4.44
CA ALA A 107 5.01 5.53 -3.16
C ALA A 107 4.15 6.51 -2.36
N THR A 108 4.54 7.79 -2.28
CA THR A 108 3.75 8.84 -1.62
C THR A 108 2.37 8.98 -2.25
N ARG A 109 2.29 9.10 -3.58
CA ARG A 109 1.01 9.27 -4.28
C ARG A 109 0.09 8.05 -4.13
N ILE A 110 0.64 6.85 -4.18
CA ILE A 110 -0.10 5.59 -3.96
C ILE A 110 -0.63 5.57 -2.53
N GLN A 111 0.20 5.90 -1.54
CA GLN A 111 -0.21 5.92 -0.13
C GLN A 111 -1.30 6.97 0.15
N GLU A 112 -1.23 8.15 -0.47
CA GLU A 112 -2.27 9.17 -0.36
C GLU A 112 -3.59 8.70 -0.99
N ALA A 113 -3.53 8.13 -2.19
CA ALA A 113 -4.73 7.58 -2.84
C ALA A 113 -5.34 6.44 -2.01
N TRP A 114 -4.50 5.57 -1.43
CA TRP A 114 -4.92 4.50 -0.54
C TRP A 114 -5.64 5.02 0.70
N ARG A 115 -5.04 5.98 1.41
CA ARG A 115 -5.63 6.57 2.62
C ARG A 115 -6.96 7.25 2.31
N ASN A 116 -7.02 8.02 1.23
CA ASN A 116 -8.24 8.72 0.83
C ASN A 116 -9.35 7.76 0.44
N TRP A 117 -9.02 6.68 -0.27
CA TRP A 117 -10.00 5.67 -0.67
C TRP A 117 -10.51 4.89 0.54
N THR A 118 -9.61 4.34 1.37
CA THR A 118 -9.98 3.56 2.54
C THR A 118 -10.74 4.38 3.58
N ALA A 119 -10.41 5.66 3.78
CA ALA A 119 -11.16 6.55 4.65
C ALA A 119 -12.63 6.67 4.19
N LYS A 120 -12.88 6.88 2.89
CA LYS A 120 -14.25 6.93 2.34
C LYS A 120 -14.99 5.61 2.49
N GLN A 121 -14.31 4.49 2.27
CA GLN A 121 -14.91 3.16 2.45
C GLN A 121 -15.32 2.95 3.92
N LEU A 122 -14.41 3.24 4.86
CA LEU A 122 -14.65 3.07 6.30
C LEU A 122 -15.74 4.01 6.83
N GLU A 123 -15.78 5.26 6.37
CA GLU A 123 -16.83 6.22 6.72
C GLU A 123 -18.21 5.78 6.21
N GLY A 124 -18.26 5.10 5.06
CA GLY A 124 -19.49 4.58 4.47
C GLY A 124 -19.99 3.25 5.05
N LEU A 125 -19.25 2.61 5.97
CA LEU A 125 -19.71 1.36 6.59
C LEU A 125 -20.72 1.68 7.70
N PRO A 126 -21.91 1.04 7.69
CA PRO A 126 -22.90 1.17 8.76
C PRO A 126 -22.49 0.32 9.97
N VAL A 127 -21.36 0.68 10.60
CA VAL A 127 -20.79 -0.03 11.75
C VAL A 127 -21.75 -0.07 12.93
N GLU A 128 -22.71 0.85 12.97
CA GLU A 128 -23.78 0.88 13.94
C GLU A 128 -24.72 -0.34 13.88
N ARG A 129 -24.68 -1.09 12.78
CA ARG A 129 -25.44 -2.33 12.62
C ARG A 129 -24.71 -3.56 13.15
N ILE A 130 -23.44 -3.45 13.57
CA ILE A 130 -22.70 -4.61 14.11
C ILE A 130 -23.47 -5.28 15.26
N PRO A 131 -24.01 -4.55 16.25
CA PRO A 131 -24.75 -5.18 17.35
C PRO A 131 -26.12 -5.75 16.93
N MET A 132 -26.61 -5.44 15.73
CA MET A 132 -27.84 -6.01 15.16
C MET A 132 -27.59 -7.39 14.52
N LEU A 133 -26.33 -7.81 14.39
CA LEU A 133 -25.96 -9.15 13.95
C LEU A 133 -26.24 -10.20 15.03
N ALA A 134 -26.30 -11.46 14.61
CA ALA A 134 -26.35 -12.59 15.54
C ALA A 134 -25.13 -12.56 16.49
N LEU A 135 -25.33 -12.90 17.76
CA LEU A 135 -24.34 -12.74 18.83
C LEU A 135 -23.00 -13.43 18.53
N ASP A 136 -23.04 -14.58 17.84
CA ASP A 136 -21.86 -15.33 17.40
C ASP A 136 -21.04 -14.63 16.31
N ARG A 137 -21.63 -13.66 15.60
CA ARG A 137 -21.00 -12.92 14.50
C ARG A 137 -20.51 -11.53 14.88
N GLN A 138 -21.09 -10.91 15.92
CA GLN A 138 -20.74 -9.54 16.35
C GLN A 138 -19.24 -9.38 16.61
N GLY A 139 -18.63 -10.34 17.30
CA GLY A 139 -17.20 -10.31 17.62
C GLY A 139 -16.30 -10.37 16.38
N ASP A 140 -16.66 -11.19 15.39
CA ASP A 140 -15.89 -11.33 14.16
C ASP A 140 -16.07 -10.11 13.23
N ALA A 141 -17.27 -9.55 13.17
CA ALA A 141 -17.53 -8.29 12.47
C ALA A 141 -16.72 -7.13 13.06
N GLN A 142 -16.66 -7.03 14.39
CA GLN A 142 -15.85 -6.01 15.07
C GLN A 142 -14.35 -6.19 14.80
N ARG A 143 -13.83 -7.42 14.87
CA ARG A 143 -12.43 -7.70 14.55
C ARG A 143 -12.10 -7.33 13.11
N THR A 144 -12.97 -7.70 12.18
CA THR A 144 -12.82 -7.37 10.75
C THR A 144 -12.77 -5.85 10.56
N PHE A 145 -13.65 -5.10 11.21
CA PHE A 145 -13.63 -3.63 11.15
C PHE A 145 -12.31 -3.04 11.69
N GLU A 146 -11.82 -3.51 12.83
CA GLU A 146 -10.55 -3.04 13.40
C GLU A 146 -9.33 -3.42 12.52
N ASP A 147 -9.36 -4.60 11.90
CA ASP A 147 -8.31 -5.03 10.98
C ASP A 147 -8.32 -4.22 9.66
N LEU A 148 -9.51 -3.83 9.17
CA LEU A 148 -9.65 -2.87 8.06
C LEU A 148 -9.04 -1.51 8.43
N ARG A 149 -9.34 -0.98 9.63
CA ARG A 149 -8.76 0.30 10.12
C ARG A 149 -7.23 0.21 10.23
N ARG A 150 -6.70 -0.89 10.76
CA ARG A 150 -5.25 -1.10 10.88
C ARG A 150 -4.60 -1.19 9.50
N THR A 151 -5.24 -1.87 8.56
CA THR A 151 -4.75 -2.01 7.20
C THR A 151 -4.77 -0.68 6.44
N ALA A 152 -5.80 0.16 6.67
CA ALA A 152 -5.86 1.52 6.12
C ALA A 152 -4.72 2.44 6.62
N ALA A 153 -4.27 2.26 7.87
CA ALA A 153 -3.28 3.14 8.49
C ALA A 153 -1.82 2.88 8.06
N ARG A 154 -1.49 1.64 7.66
CA ARG A 154 -0.11 1.23 7.31
C ARG A 154 0.28 1.53 5.86
N GLU A 155 1.54 1.32 5.54
CA GLU A 155 2.05 1.36 4.16
C GLU A 155 1.37 0.27 3.33
N VAL A 156 0.85 0.63 2.17
CA VAL A 156 0.03 -0.25 1.34
C VAL A 156 0.88 -1.17 0.46
N SER A 157 0.56 -2.46 0.49
CA SER A 157 1.01 -3.45 -0.48
C SER A 157 -0.15 -3.95 -1.36
N LYS A 158 0.17 -4.68 -2.44
CA LYS A 158 -0.86 -5.26 -3.31
C LYS A 158 -1.77 -6.23 -2.57
N SER A 159 -1.20 -7.05 -1.68
CA SER A 159 -1.98 -7.95 -0.83
C SER A 159 -2.93 -7.18 0.08
N ASP A 160 -2.50 -6.02 0.58
CA ASP A 160 -3.35 -5.21 1.46
C ASP A 160 -4.56 -4.65 0.71
N VAL A 161 -4.39 -4.21 -0.55
CA VAL A 161 -5.52 -3.78 -1.39
C VAL A 161 -6.52 -4.92 -1.60
N LEU A 162 -6.03 -6.12 -1.92
CA LEU A 162 -6.88 -7.29 -2.15
C LEU A 162 -7.61 -7.72 -0.88
N THR A 163 -6.89 -7.87 0.23
CA THR A 163 -7.43 -8.29 1.52
C THR A 163 -8.45 -7.27 2.03
N PHE A 164 -8.10 -5.97 2.03
CA PHE A 164 -9.01 -4.92 2.46
C PHE A 164 -10.30 -4.94 1.63
N THR A 165 -10.20 -5.06 0.31
CA THR A 165 -11.39 -5.09 -0.56
C THR A 165 -12.27 -6.30 -0.27
N ALA A 166 -11.68 -7.49 -0.09
CA ALA A 166 -12.43 -8.70 0.19
C ALA A 166 -13.12 -8.64 1.57
N GLU A 167 -12.40 -8.22 2.60
CA GLU A 167 -12.92 -8.05 3.95
C GLU A 167 -13.98 -6.95 4.04
N TYR A 168 -13.74 -5.82 3.37
CA TYR A 168 -14.69 -4.71 3.26
C TYR A 168 -16.01 -5.18 2.62
N ASN A 169 -15.92 -5.85 1.46
CA ASN A 169 -17.12 -6.32 0.76
C ASN A 169 -17.90 -7.32 1.61
N ARG A 170 -17.19 -8.26 2.27
CA ARG A 170 -17.81 -9.23 3.16
C ARG A 170 -18.53 -8.55 4.32
N LEU A 171 -17.86 -7.64 5.03
CA LEU A 171 -18.43 -6.92 6.17
C LEU A 171 -19.59 -6.03 5.73
N SER A 172 -19.45 -5.31 4.61
CA SER A 172 -20.51 -4.46 4.07
C SER A 172 -21.77 -5.25 3.72
N GLU A 173 -21.62 -6.44 3.14
CA GLU A 173 -22.75 -7.32 2.81
C GLU A 173 -23.43 -7.84 4.08
N GLU A 174 -22.64 -8.29 5.06
CA GLU A 174 -23.14 -8.76 6.35
C GLU A 174 -23.93 -7.66 7.10
N LEU A 175 -23.42 -6.43 7.11
CA LEU A 175 -24.11 -5.28 7.74
C LEU A 175 -25.31 -4.78 6.94
N ARG A 176 -25.37 -5.04 5.63
CA ARG A 176 -26.53 -4.72 4.81
C ARG A 176 -27.72 -5.63 5.13
N GLU A 177 -27.46 -6.89 5.44
CA GLU A 177 -28.47 -7.88 5.83
C GLU A 177 -28.94 -7.73 7.29
N ALA A 178 -28.15 -7.04 8.13
CA ALA A 178 -28.52 -6.73 9.50
C ALA A 178 -29.75 -5.81 9.56
N LYS A 179 -30.55 -5.98 10.63
CA LYS A 179 -31.69 -5.08 10.88
C LYS A 179 -31.22 -3.65 11.12
N ASP A 180 -32.07 -2.69 10.77
CA ASP A 180 -31.83 -1.30 11.13
C ASP A 180 -31.81 -1.14 12.65
N ALA A 181 -30.82 -0.40 13.14
CA ALA A 181 -30.82 0.07 14.51
C ALA A 181 -31.94 1.10 14.70
N PRO A 182 -32.61 1.15 15.87
CA PRO A 182 -33.54 2.22 16.18
C PRO A 182 -32.89 3.60 16.01
N GLU A 183 -33.66 4.57 15.55
CA GLU A 183 -33.18 5.93 15.26
C GLU A 183 -32.56 6.59 16.49
N GLU A 184 -33.12 6.32 17.67
CA GLU A 184 -32.62 6.82 18.95
C GLU A 184 -31.22 6.28 19.26
N LEU A 185 -30.96 5.00 18.96
CA LEU A 185 -29.68 4.35 19.19
C LEU A 185 -28.62 4.87 18.21
N SER A 186 -28.97 4.96 16.93
CA SER A 186 -28.08 5.52 15.90
C SER A 186 -27.69 6.97 16.21
N THR A 187 -28.65 7.79 16.65
CA THR A 187 -28.42 9.18 17.04
C THR A 187 -27.48 9.28 18.24
N LEU A 188 -27.70 8.45 19.27
CA LEU A 188 -26.84 8.40 20.45
C LEU A 188 -25.40 8.00 20.11
N VAL A 189 -25.24 6.94 19.31
CA VAL A 189 -23.93 6.45 18.85
C VAL A 189 -23.21 7.52 18.02
N GLN A 190 -23.91 8.20 17.11
CA GLN A 190 -23.33 9.26 16.29
C GLN A 190 -22.85 10.43 17.16
N ARG A 191 -23.60 10.82 18.20
CA ARG A 191 -23.19 11.84 19.17
C ARG A 191 -21.94 11.43 19.94
N ILE A 192 -21.86 10.17 20.36
CA ILE A 192 -20.67 9.62 21.05
C ILE A 192 -19.45 9.66 20.12
N ASN A 193 -19.60 9.20 18.87
CA ASN A 193 -18.54 9.13 17.88
C ASN A 193 -18.05 10.51 17.39
N SER A 194 -18.93 11.51 17.36
CA SER A 194 -18.57 12.89 17.00
C SER A 194 -17.61 13.54 18.00
N GLY A 195 -17.45 12.93 19.18
CA GLY A 195 -16.59 13.41 20.25
C GLY A 195 -17.18 14.60 21.00
N GLY A 196 -16.62 14.88 22.18
CA GLY A 196 -17.03 16.03 23.01
C GLY A 196 -18.19 15.78 23.96
N MET A 197 -18.84 14.61 23.89
CA MET A 197 -19.82 14.18 24.88
C MET A 197 -19.10 13.84 26.20
N THR A 198 -19.59 14.41 27.31
CA THR A 198 -19.13 14.09 28.66
C THR A 198 -20.05 13.06 29.29
N LEU A 199 -19.60 12.40 30.37
CA LEU A 199 -20.46 11.48 31.12
C LEU A 199 -21.72 12.17 31.68
N ARG A 200 -21.70 13.49 31.86
CA ARG A 200 -22.86 14.29 32.29
C ARG A 200 -23.92 14.43 31.20
N ASP A 201 -23.53 14.30 29.93
CA ASP A 201 -24.41 14.43 28.77
C ASP A 201 -25.13 13.11 28.43
N LEU A 202 -24.75 12.00 29.07
CA LEU A 202 -25.38 10.68 28.99
C LEU A 202 -26.44 10.56 30.08
N THR A 203 -27.69 10.25 29.71
CA THR A 203 -28.75 9.95 30.68
C THR A 203 -28.79 8.47 31.06
N ASP A 204 -29.54 8.13 32.10
CA ASP A 204 -29.75 6.73 32.49
C ASP A 204 -30.54 5.97 31.39
N GLU A 205 -31.46 6.66 30.69
CA GLU A 205 -32.16 6.11 29.53
C GLU A 205 -31.21 5.83 28.37
N ASP A 206 -30.24 6.71 28.10
CA ASP A 206 -29.20 6.47 27.09
C ASP A 206 -28.39 5.22 27.43
N ILE A 207 -27.98 5.05 28.69
CA ILE A 207 -27.24 3.87 29.15
C ILE A 207 -28.10 2.60 29.05
N ALA A 208 -29.38 2.69 29.43
CA ALA A 208 -30.33 1.59 29.30
C ALA A 208 -30.53 1.19 27.84
N LEU A 209 -30.64 2.17 26.93
CA LEU A 209 -30.73 1.95 25.49
C LEU A 209 -29.49 1.23 24.96
N LEU A 210 -28.28 1.71 25.31
CA LEU A 210 -27.03 1.07 24.90
C LEU A 210 -26.96 -0.39 25.39
N ARG A 211 -27.32 -0.67 26.64
CA ARG A 211 -27.35 -2.04 27.18
C ARG A 211 -28.38 -2.94 26.50
N SER A 212 -29.58 -2.40 26.24
CA SER A 212 -30.67 -3.17 25.61
C SER A 212 -30.33 -3.68 24.21
N TRP A 213 -29.40 -2.99 23.54
CA TRP A 213 -28.90 -3.32 22.21
C TRP A 213 -27.44 -3.78 22.22
N SER A 214 -26.90 -4.15 23.39
CA SER A 214 -25.52 -4.66 23.58
C SER A 214 -24.41 -3.73 23.07
N TRP A 215 -24.66 -2.42 23.01
CA TRP A 215 -23.71 -1.38 22.61
C TRP A 215 -22.77 -0.91 23.71
N ASP A 216 -23.10 -1.21 24.97
CA ASP A 216 -22.31 -0.83 26.13
C ASP A 216 -20.89 -1.44 26.09
N GLY A 217 -20.74 -2.63 25.50
CA GLY A 217 -19.44 -3.27 25.28
C GLY A 217 -18.57 -2.61 24.19
N HIS A 218 -19.15 -1.75 23.36
CA HIS A 218 -18.47 -1.11 22.22
C HIS A 218 -17.98 0.32 22.53
N ILE A 219 -18.30 0.84 23.72
CA ILE A 219 -17.98 2.21 24.12
C ILE A 219 -16.93 2.18 25.22
N THR A 220 -15.82 2.88 25.01
CA THR A 220 -14.76 3.05 26.02
C THR A 220 -14.77 4.47 26.57
N LEU A 221 -14.86 4.61 27.89
CA LEU A 221 -14.81 5.90 28.56
C LEU A 221 -13.36 6.34 28.82
N GLY A 222 -13.02 7.56 28.43
CA GLY A 222 -11.70 8.17 28.68
C GLY A 222 -11.82 9.45 29.50
N ARG A 223 -10.95 9.63 30.50
CA ARG A 223 -10.88 10.89 31.26
C ARG A 223 -10.24 11.98 30.40
N LYS A 224 -10.92 13.11 30.25
CA LYS A 224 -10.36 14.31 29.60
C LYS A 224 -9.09 14.75 30.35
N ARG A 225 -7.95 14.81 29.65
CA ARG A 225 -6.73 15.43 30.17
C ARG A 225 -6.95 16.95 30.17
N VAL A 226 -6.88 17.54 31.35
CA VAL A 226 -6.93 19.00 31.56
C VAL A 226 -5.51 19.54 31.50
#